data_AF-A0A1H4XVM9-F1
#
_entry.id   AF-A0A1H4XVM9-F1
#
_cell.length_a   1.000
_cell.length_b   1.000
_cell.length_c   1.000
_cell.angle_alpha   90.00
_cell.angle_beta   90.00
_cell.angle_gamma   90.00
#
_symmetry.space_group_name_H-M   'P 1'
#
loop_
_entity.id
_entity.type
_entity.pdbx_description
1 polymer ?
#
loop_
_entity_poly.entity_id
_entity_poly.type
_entity_poly.pdbx_seq_one_letter_code
_entity_poly.pdbx_strand_id
1 'polypeptide(L)'
;MECVITDLNSVCNGCSYFNTNTNANNGYACSHSDCSDWVTVDNDGYTTEIENNTAIRLVAQSFTKRNIKCNRRLAKKFLKKARKSDLRMELTKIGVKTIGLCFSFTCPIAWSVDFEGMKNYSNSKEYDYIDNEDEMPSGFGDDLMGIEKSKADKLGITY
;
A
#
# COMPACT_ATOMS: atom_id res chain seq x y z
N MET A 1 25.02 -10.20 5.92
CA MET A 1 23.57 -10.49 5.83
C MET A 1 23.38 -11.34 4.60
N GLU A 2 22.78 -12.52 4.73
CA GLU A 2 22.47 -13.38 3.59
C GLU A 2 21.15 -12.88 2.98
N CYS A 3 21.20 -12.41 1.73
CA CYS A 3 20.03 -11.97 0.99
C CYS A 3 19.47 -13.16 0.20
N VAL A 4 18.15 -13.27 0.16
CA VAL A 4 17.42 -14.19 -0.71
C VAL A 4 16.51 -13.37 -1.61
N ILE A 5 16.36 -13.82 -2.85
CA ILE A 5 15.46 -13.19 -3.82
C ILE A 5 14.21 -14.04 -3.87
N THR A 6 13.06 -13.41 -3.98
CA THR A 6 11.75 -14.05 -4.08
C THR A 6 10.82 -13.19 -4.92
N ASP A 7 9.69 -13.72 -5.35
CA ASP A 7 8.68 -12.94 -6.06
C ASP A 7 7.77 -12.14 -5.10
N LEU A 8 7.20 -11.05 -5.59
CA LEU A 8 6.35 -10.15 -4.84
C LEU A 8 5.14 -10.88 -4.24
N ASN A 9 4.57 -11.89 -4.91
CA ASN A 9 3.44 -12.64 -4.36
C ASN A 9 3.87 -13.48 -3.16
N SER A 10 5.03 -14.14 -3.23
CA SER A 10 5.61 -14.86 -2.09
C SER A 10 5.83 -13.94 -0.89
N VAL A 11 6.34 -12.72 -1.11
CA VAL A 11 6.45 -11.70 -0.07
C VAL A 11 5.08 -11.31 0.47
N CYS A 12 4.12 -10.98 -0.40
CA CYS A 12 2.78 -10.56 0.02
C CYS A 12 2.01 -11.66 0.76
N ASN A 13 2.20 -12.93 0.40
CA ASN A 13 1.56 -14.06 1.05
C ASN A 13 2.14 -14.35 2.43
N GLY A 14 3.47 -14.20 2.62
CA GLY A 14 4.11 -14.39 3.92
C GLY A 14 4.04 -13.15 4.83
N CYS A 15 4.04 -11.97 4.24
CA CYS A 15 3.88 -10.69 4.91
C CYS A 15 2.38 -10.48 5.20
N SER A 16 1.94 -10.89 6.39
CA SER A 16 0.55 -10.75 6.88
C SER A 16 -0.04 -9.33 6.84
N TYR A 17 0.72 -8.35 6.37
CA TYR A 17 0.33 -6.96 6.21
C TYR A 17 -0.30 -6.66 4.86
N PHE A 18 -0.02 -7.44 3.81
CA PHE A 18 -0.62 -7.23 2.49
C PHE A 18 -2.06 -7.74 2.44
N ASN A 19 -2.93 -6.99 1.78
CA ASN A 19 -4.34 -7.31 1.59
C ASN A 19 -4.71 -7.15 0.12
N THR A 20 -5.06 -8.28 -0.50
CA THR A 20 -5.45 -8.35 -1.91
C THR A 20 -6.93 -8.04 -2.17
N ASN A 21 -7.73 -7.90 -1.12
CA ASN A 21 -9.16 -7.55 -1.22
C ASN A 21 -9.39 -6.04 -1.36
N THR A 22 -8.56 -5.35 -2.13
CA THR A 22 -8.76 -3.95 -2.50
C THR A 22 -8.24 -3.74 -3.92
N ASN A 23 -8.75 -2.78 -4.67
CA ASN A 23 -8.16 -2.40 -5.96
C ASN A 23 -6.97 -1.42 -5.79
N ALA A 24 -6.59 -1.11 -4.55
CA ALA A 24 -5.49 -0.21 -4.27
C ALA A 24 -4.16 -0.84 -4.62
N ASN A 25 -3.25 -0.04 -5.16
CA ASN A 25 -1.91 -0.50 -5.54
C ASN A 25 -1.97 -1.76 -6.42
N ASN A 26 -2.87 -1.80 -7.41
CA ASN A 26 -3.10 -2.97 -8.28
C ASN A 26 -3.45 -4.28 -7.53
N GLY A 27 -4.07 -4.18 -6.35
CA GLY A 27 -4.36 -5.36 -5.53
C GLY A 27 -3.34 -5.64 -4.43
N TYR A 28 -2.38 -4.75 -4.17
CA TYR A 28 -1.34 -4.93 -3.16
C TYR A 28 -1.38 -3.83 -2.09
N ALA A 29 -2.55 -3.62 -1.48
CA ALA A 29 -2.65 -2.75 -0.32
C ALA A 29 -1.85 -3.32 0.85
N CYS A 30 -1.26 -2.45 1.67
CA CYS A 30 -0.49 -2.85 2.84
C CYS A 30 -1.02 -2.19 4.11
N SER A 31 -0.96 -2.89 5.24
CA SER A 31 -1.38 -2.38 6.56
C SER A 31 -0.21 -2.13 7.50
N HIS A 32 1.03 -2.23 7.01
CA HIS A 32 2.23 -2.04 7.82
C HIS A 32 2.30 -0.62 8.38
N SER A 33 2.64 -0.47 9.68
CA SER A 33 2.70 0.83 10.36
C SER A 33 3.67 1.80 9.69
N ASP A 34 4.74 1.24 9.14
CA ASP A 34 5.86 1.99 8.56
C ASP A 34 5.68 2.24 7.04
N CYS A 35 4.48 2.06 6.49
CA CYS A 35 4.24 2.37 5.08
C CYS A 35 4.42 3.88 4.82
N SER A 36 5.17 4.22 3.77
CA SER A 36 5.47 5.61 3.40
C SER A 36 4.24 6.35 2.90
N ASP A 37 3.41 5.67 2.12
CA ASP A 37 2.30 6.24 1.39
C ASP A 37 0.99 5.57 1.78
N TRP A 38 -0.08 6.36 1.84
CA TRP A 38 -1.39 5.92 2.29
C TRP A 38 -2.47 6.42 1.36
N VAL A 39 -3.40 5.53 0.98
CA VAL A 39 -4.63 5.87 0.29
C VAL A 39 -5.82 5.57 1.17
N THR A 40 -6.91 6.27 0.89
CA THR A 40 -8.19 6.05 1.56
C THR A 40 -9.06 5.17 0.67
N VAL A 41 -9.66 4.13 1.24
CA VAL A 41 -10.63 3.25 0.56
C VAL A 41 -11.96 3.31 1.28
N ASP A 42 -13.03 3.11 0.52
CA ASP A 42 -14.34 2.89 1.09
C ASP A 42 -14.47 1.49 1.72
N ASN A 43 -15.65 1.19 2.27
CA ASN A 43 -15.94 -0.11 2.89
C ASN A 43 -15.85 -1.27 1.90
N ASP A 44 -16.07 -1.01 0.62
CA ASP A 44 -16.15 -2.01 -0.44
C ASP A 44 -14.75 -2.31 -1.03
N GLY A 45 -13.70 -1.65 -0.51
CA GLY A 45 -12.31 -1.86 -0.92
C GLY A 45 -11.92 -1.12 -2.20
N TYR A 46 -12.76 -0.18 -2.65
CA TYR A 46 -12.45 0.67 -3.79
C TYR A 46 -11.67 1.90 -3.35
N THR A 47 -10.53 2.11 -4.00
CA THR A 47 -9.77 3.35 -3.94
C THR A 47 -10.60 4.46 -4.54
N THR A 48 -11.12 5.31 -3.65
CA THR A 48 -11.38 6.68 -4.02
C THR A 48 -10.24 7.48 -3.41
N GLU A 49 -9.43 8.14 -4.21
CA GLU A 49 -8.60 9.21 -3.67
C GLU A 49 -9.52 10.26 -3.07
N ILE A 50 -9.70 10.19 -1.74
CA ILE A 50 -10.51 11.16 -1.03
C ILE A 50 -9.59 12.33 -0.75
N GLU A 51 -9.64 13.34 -1.62
CA GLU A 51 -9.00 14.63 -1.34
C GLU A 51 -9.31 15.08 0.08
N ASN A 52 -8.35 15.70 0.76
CA ASN A 52 -8.48 16.12 2.16
C ASN A 52 -9.76 16.95 2.40
N ASN A 53 -10.13 17.82 1.45
CA ASN A 53 -11.38 18.58 1.50
C ASN A 53 -12.64 17.70 1.44
N THR A 54 -12.63 16.62 0.66
CA THR A 54 -13.70 15.64 0.58
C THR A 54 -13.80 14.84 1.87
N ALA A 55 -12.66 14.42 2.44
CA ALA A 55 -12.61 13.71 3.71
C ALA A 55 -13.19 14.54 4.87
N ILE A 56 -12.81 15.83 4.95
CA ILE A 56 -13.37 16.79 5.91
C ILE A 56 -14.90 16.91 5.75
N ARG A 57 -15.41 16.90 4.50
CA ARG A 57 -16.85 17.00 4.24
C ARG A 57 -17.60 15.74 4.67
N LEU A 58 -17.05 14.56 4.42
CA LEU A 58 -17.62 13.28 4.87
C LEU A 58 -17.71 13.22 6.40
N VAL A 59 -16.62 13.56 7.10
CA VAL A 59 -16.60 13.64 8.56
C VAL A 59 -17.60 14.68 9.06
N ALA A 60 -17.65 15.86 8.45
CA ALA A 60 -18.62 16.90 8.84
C ALA A 60 -20.07 16.43 8.67
N GLN A 61 -20.38 15.67 7.62
CA GLN A 61 -21.69 15.07 7.38
C GLN A 61 -22.03 14.00 8.43
N SER A 62 -21.05 13.19 8.86
CA SER A 62 -21.27 12.16 9.88
C SER A 62 -21.70 12.73 11.24
N PHE A 63 -21.30 13.96 11.57
CA PHE A 63 -21.66 14.60 12.85
C PHE A 63 -23.13 14.99 12.98
N THR A 64 -23.93 14.86 11.93
CA THR A 64 -25.34 15.22 11.96
C THR A 64 -26.17 14.39 11.01
N LYS A 65 -27.31 13.89 11.49
CA LYS A 65 -28.32 13.23 10.65
C LYS A 65 -29.06 14.19 9.71
N ARG A 66 -28.91 15.51 9.90
CA ARG A 66 -29.54 16.56 9.07
C ARG A 66 -28.73 16.84 7.81
N ASN A 67 -29.40 17.05 6.67
CA ASN A 67 -28.75 17.42 5.42
C ASN A 67 -28.08 18.80 5.53
N ILE A 68 -26.74 18.79 5.59
CA ILE A 68 -25.92 20.00 5.77
C ILE A 68 -25.95 20.92 4.55
N LYS A 69 -26.22 20.39 3.34
CA LYS A 69 -26.16 21.16 2.09
C LYS A 69 -27.06 22.40 2.10
N CYS A 70 -28.12 22.39 2.90
CA CYS A 70 -29.14 23.43 2.92
C CYS A 70 -28.99 24.48 4.05
N ASN A 71 -27.98 24.40 4.93
CA ASN A 71 -27.79 25.38 6.02
C ASN A 71 -26.34 25.82 6.19
N ARG A 72 -26.01 27.03 5.70
CA ARG A 72 -24.65 27.61 5.72
C ARG A 72 -24.05 27.71 7.13
N ARG A 73 -24.85 28.06 8.16
CA ARG A 73 -24.35 28.20 9.55
C ARG A 73 -23.98 26.84 10.14
N LEU A 74 -24.85 25.84 9.96
CA LEU A 74 -24.58 24.47 10.40
C LEU A 74 -23.40 23.85 9.65
N ALA A 75 -23.32 24.04 8.34
CA ALA A 75 -22.19 23.59 7.53
C ALA A 75 -20.86 24.15 8.05
N LYS A 76 -20.78 25.46 8.30
CA LYS A 76 -19.57 26.09 8.84
C LYS A 76 -19.20 25.54 10.22
N LYS A 77 -20.17 25.28 11.09
CA LYS A 77 -19.96 24.70 12.43
C LYS A 77 -19.35 23.29 12.33
N PHE A 78 -19.95 22.39 11.54
CA PHE A 78 -19.49 21.01 11.44
C PHE A 78 -18.19 20.86 10.64
N LEU A 79 -17.97 21.66 9.59
CA LEU A 79 -16.69 21.72 8.90
C LEU A 79 -15.56 22.19 9.83
N LYS A 80 -15.81 23.21 10.67
CA LYS A 80 -14.82 23.66 11.65
C LYS A 80 -14.54 22.60 12.71
N LYS A 81 -15.56 21.82 13.10
CA LYS A 81 -15.41 20.68 14.01
C LYS A 81 -14.57 19.57 13.37
N ALA A 82 -14.88 19.20 12.12
CA ALA A 82 -14.18 18.15 11.37
C ALA A 82 -12.70 18.48 11.14
N ARG A 83 -12.35 19.74 10.86
CA ARG A 83 -10.96 20.19 10.74
C ARG A 83 -10.17 20.13 12.06
N LYS A 84 -10.85 20.06 13.21
CA LYS A 84 -10.23 19.99 14.54
C LYS A 84 -10.24 18.58 15.13
N SER A 85 -10.96 17.65 14.53
CA SER A 85 -10.97 16.25 14.94
C SER A 85 -9.82 15.49 14.30
N ASP A 86 -9.50 14.34 14.89
CA ASP A 86 -8.64 13.35 14.25
C ASP A 86 -9.39 12.75 13.04
N LEU A 87 -8.98 13.17 11.85
CA LEU A 87 -9.63 12.79 10.60
C LEU A 87 -9.59 11.28 10.38
N ARG A 88 -8.47 10.62 10.71
CA ARG A 88 -8.26 9.20 10.46
C ARG A 88 -9.20 8.34 11.30
N MET A 89 -9.34 8.70 12.58
CA MET A 89 -10.27 8.02 13.49
C MET A 89 -11.74 8.24 13.07
N GLU A 90 -12.14 9.46 12.71
CA GLU A 90 -13.53 9.73 12.31
C GLU A 90 -13.90 9.09 10.96
N LEU A 91 -12.98 9.06 9.99
CA LEU A 91 -13.17 8.32 8.73
C LEU A 91 -13.39 6.83 8.99
N THR A 92 -12.61 6.24 9.90
CA THR A 92 -12.74 4.82 10.26
C THR A 92 -14.12 4.50 10.83
N LYS A 93 -14.72 5.40 11.63
CA LYS A 93 -16.09 5.25 12.15
C LYS A 93 -17.16 5.28 11.06
N ILE A 94 -16.90 5.96 9.96
CA ILE A 94 -17.78 6.05 8.80
C ILE A 94 -17.60 4.82 7.89
N GLY A 95 -16.61 3.96 8.19
CA GLY A 95 -16.24 2.81 7.38
C GLY A 95 -15.28 3.15 6.24
N VAL A 96 -14.66 4.32 6.29
CA VAL A 96 -13.60 4.70 5.36
C VAL A 96 -12.27 4.26 5.98
N LYS A 97 -11.56 3.36 5.32
CA LYS A 97 -10.29 2.79 5.84
C LYS A 97 -9.11 3.47 5.15
N THR A 98 -8.05 3.73 5.90
CA THR A 98 -6.75 4.12 5.34
C THR A 98 -5.90 2.88 5.19
N ILE A 99 -5.44 2.62 3.98
CA ILE A 99 -4.55 1.51 3.64
C ILE A 99 -3.26 2.07 3.03
N GLY A 100 -2.15 1.38 3.26
CA GLY A 100 -0.85 1.75 2.74
C GLY A 100 -0.69 1.35 1.27
N LEU A 101 -0.05 2.22 0.50
CA LEU A 101 0.46 1.93 -0.84
C LEU A 101 1.93 1.55 -0.70
N CYS A 102 2.21 0.37 -0.19
CA CYS A 102 3.59 -0.08 -0.09
C CYS A 102 3.99 -0.66 -1.44
N PHE A 103 4.96 -0.02 -2.10
CA PHE A 103 5.62 -0.59 -3.26
C PHE A 103 6.77 -1.49 -2.79
N SER A 104 7.24 -2.35 -3.68
CA SER A 104 8.44 -3.17 -3.52
C SER A 104 9.66 -2.40 -3.01
N PHE A 105 9.87 -1.20 -3.54
CA PHE A 105 10.96 -0.31 -3.18
C PHE A 105 10.72 0.52 -1.90
N THR A 106 9.48 0.60 -1.40
CA THR A 106 9.15 1.30 -0.13
C THR A 106 8.77 0.34 1.00
N CYS A 107 8.82 -0.97 0.76
CA CYS A 107 8.52 -1.97 1.76
C CYS A 107 9.61 -1.98 2.85
N PRO A 108 9.26 -1.95 4.15
CA PRO A 108 10.25 -2.06 5.22
C PRO A 108 10.85 -3.47 5.37
N ILE A 109 10.26 -4.46 4.70
CA ILE A 109 10.61 -5.89 4.80
C ILE A 109 11.47 -6.35 3.62
N ALA A 110 11.25 -5.75 2.44
CA ALA A 110 11.87 -6.14 1.18
C ALA A 110 12.42 -4.91 0.45
N TRP A 111 13.36 -5.12 -0.48
CA TRP A 111 13.89 -4.07 -1.34
C TRP A 111 13.94 -4.50 -2.80
N SER A 112 14.08 -3.54 -3.71
CA SER A 112 14.22 -3.79 -5.14
C SER A 112 15.51 -4.55 -5.44
N VAL A 113 15.42 -5.58 -6.27
CA VAL A 113 16.59 -6.33 -6.73
C VAL A 113 17.21 -5.61 -7.92
N ASP A 114 18.53 -5.44 -7.89
CA ASP A 114 19.29 -4.91 -9.01
C ASP A 114 19.66 -6.02 -10.02
N PHE A 115 20.15 -5.63 -11.19
CA PHE A 115 20.50 -6.58 -12.25
C PHE A 115 21.52 -7.65 -11.80
N GLU A 116 22.50 -7.27 -11.00
CA GLU A 116 23.47 -8.21 -10.42
C GLU A 116 22.80 -9.19 -9.44
N GLY A 117 21.85 -8.72 -8.64
CA GLY A 117 21.02 -9.58 -7.80
C GLY A 117 20.23 -10.60 -8.63
N MET A 118 19.60 -10.18 -9.72
CA MET A 118 18.80 -11.08 -10.58
C MET A 118 19.64 -12.23 -11.16
N LYS A 119 20.89 -11.97 -11.58
CA LYS A 119 21.81 -13.02 -12.07
C LYS A 119 22.15 -14.07 -11.00
N ASN A 120 22.06 -13.70 -9.72
CA ASN A 120 22.31 -14.57 -8.59
C ASN A 120 21.04 -15.29 -8.07
N TYR A 121 19.87 -15.04 -8.68
CA TYR A 121 18.64 -15.74 -8.31
C TYR A 121 18.69 -17.21 -8.73
N SER A 122 18.09 -18.09 -7.94
CA SER A 122 18.11 -19.56 -8.13
C SER A 122 17.57 -20.01 -9.50
N ASN A 123 16.73 -19.19 -10.13
CA ASN A 123 16.17 -19.38 -11.46
C ASN A 123 16.88 -18.57 -12.56
N SER A 124 18.12 -18.13 -12.34
CA SER A 124 18.86 -17.24 -13.24
C SER A 124 19.01 -17.72 -14.68
N LYS A 125 18.85 -19.01 -14.93
CA LYS A 125 18.82 -19.61 -16.28
C LYS A 125 17.72 -19.03 -17.18
N GLU A 126 16.62 -18.55 -16.60
CA GLU A 126 15.60 -17.82 -17.37
C GLU A 126 16.09 -16.45 -17.84
N TYR A 127 17.21 -15.96 -17.33
CA TYR A 127 17.74 -14.61 -17.56
C TYR A 127 19.10 -14.59 -18.28
N ASP A 128 19.63 -15.77 -18.63
CA ASP A 128 20.93 -15.93 -19.30
C ASP A 128 20.99 -15.23 -20.68
N TYR A 129 19.85 -14.85 -21.25
CA TYR A 129 19.79 -14.13 -22.54
C TYR A 129 19.95 -12.60 -22.40
N ILE A 130 19.97 -12.06 -21.18
CA ILE A 130 20.12 -10.63 -20.92
C ILE A 130 21.55 -10.38 -20.47
N ASP A 131 22.36 -9.83 -21.39
CA ASP A 131 23.78 -9.61 -21.12
C ASP A 131 24.00 -8.36 -20.23
N ASN A 132 23.18 -7.32 -20.43
CA ASN A 132 23.30 -6.02 -19.78
C ASN A 132 21.92 -5.41 -19.40
N GLU A 133 21.93 -4.41 -18.51
CA GLU A 133 20.73 -3.72 -18.03
C GLU A 133 19.99 -2.96 -19.16
N ASP A 134 20.74 -2.45 -20.16
CA ASP A 134 20.17 -1.72 -21.30
C ASP A 134 19.28 -2.60 -22.21
N GLU A 135 19.49 -3.92 -22.17
CA GLU A 135 18.70 -4.91 -22.92
C GLU A 135 17.50 -5.44 -22.12
N MET A 136 17.32 -5.02 -20.86
CA MET A 136 16.17 -5.45 -20.06
C MET A 136 14.86 -4.91 -20.65
N PRO A 137 13.87 -5.78 -20.90
CA PRO A 137 12.53 -5.34 -21.25
C PRO A 137 11.94 -4.43 -20.16
N SER A 138 11.09 -3.47 -20.55
CA SER A 138 10.38 -2.65 -19.57
C SER A 138 9.48 -3.51 -18.68
N GLY A 139 9.54 -3.29 -17.37
CA GLY A 139 8.79 -4.05 -16.36
C GLY A 139 9.44 -5.38 -15.96
N PHE A 140 10.64 -5.67 -16.46
CA PHE A 140 11.33 -6.92 -16.22
C PHE A 140 11.98 -6.94 -14.83
N GLY A 141 11.60 -7.92 -14.01
CA GLY A 141 12.09 -8.07 -12.63
C GLY A 141 11.47 -7.09 -11.63
N ASP A 142 10.47 -6.30 -12.03
CA ASP A 142 9.68 -5.43 -11.16
C ASP A 142 8.96 -6.21 -10.04
N ASP A 143 8.73 -7.50 -10.26
CA ASP A 143 8.13 -8.44 -9.33
C ASP A 143 9.15 -9.15 -8.42
N LEU A 144 10.45 -8.98 -8.62
CA LEU A 144 11.49 -9.60 -7.78
C LEU A 144 11.84 -8.74 -6.57
N MET A 145 11.95 -9.38 -5.43
CA MET A 145 12.16 -8.77 -4.12
C MET A 145 13.36 -9.38 -3.42
N GLY A 146 14.27 -8.53 -2.94
CA GLY A 146 15.34 -8.90 -2.04
C GLY A 146 14.84 -8.90 -0.60
N ILE A 147 15.08 -9.98 0.14
CA ILE A 147 14.74 -10.12 1.56
C ILE A 147 15.93 -10.68 2.33
N GLU A 148 16.07 -10.26 3.59
CA GLU A 148 17.02 -10.88 4.50
C GLU A 148 16.56 -12.29 4.86
N LYS A 149 17.40 -13.31 4.64
CA LYS A 149 17.05 -14.73 4.86
C LYS A 149 16.45 -15.00 6.25
N SER A 150 17.02 -14.36 7.28
CA SER A 150 16.54 -14.47 8.66
C SER A 150 15.10 -13.97 8.86
N LYS A 151 14.65 -13.00 8.04
CA LYS A 151 13.28 -12.50 8.02
C LYS A 151 12.39 -13.39 7.14
N ALA A 152 12.88 -13.85 5.99
CA ALA A 152 12.16 -14.78 5.13
C ALA A 152 11.75 -16.05 5.88
N ASP A 153 12.70 -16.67 6.59
CA ASP A 153 12.47 -17.88 7.38
C ASP A 153 11.44 -17.66 8.50
N LYS A 154 11.48 -16.50 9.17
CA LYS A 154 10.52 -16.14 10.22
C LYS A 154 9.11 -15.93 9.69
N LEU A 155 9.00 -15.39 8.48
CA LEU A 155 7.73 -15.10 7.82
C LEU A 155 7.22 -16.29 6.99
N GLY A 156 8.01 -17.37 6.86
CA GLY A 156 7.69 -18.52 6.03
C GLY A 156 7.60 -18.18 4.54
N ILE A 157 8.35 -17.17 4.09
CA ILE A 157 8.39 -16.73 2.70
C ILE A 157 9.26 -17.72 1.91
N THR A 158 8.70 -18.27 0.83
CA THR A 158 9.43 -19.11 -0.13
C THR A 158 10.34 -18.25 -1.00
N TYR A 159 11.56 -18.72 -1.25
CA TYR A 159 12.59 -18.04 -2.04
C TYR A 159 13.45 -19.07 -2.79
#